data_AF-A0A3M1UVM8-F1
#
_entry.id   AF-A0A3M1UVM8-F1
#
_cell.length_a   1.000
_cell.length_b   1.000
_cell.length_c   1.000
_cell.angle_alpha   90.00
_cell.angle_beta   90.00
_cell.angle_gamma   90.00
#
_symmetry.space_group_name_H-M   'P 1'
#
loop_
_entity.id
_entity.type
_entity.pdbx_description
1 polymer ?
#
loop_
_entity_poly.entity_id
_entity_poly.type
_entity_poly.pdbx_seq_one_letter_code
_entity_poly.pdbx_strand_id
1 'polypeptide(L)'
;MPEEVANAREQGKQGILIMFEMDECPFCHRMKQTVLNQPEVQAYFREHFINIPIDIEGDVEMVDFQGRTTTMKDFAVKQYRVRATPVFAFFDTNGRYIRRARYTGATRDKEEFLLLGRYVVEKAYLKEPFARYKRRMRQRDR
;
A
#
# COMPACT_ATOMS: atom_id res chain seq x y z
N MET A 1 8.24 -3.66 -11.82
CA MET A 1 6.76 -3.69 -11.65
C MET A 1 6.05 -4.77 -12.47
N PRO A 2 6.31 -4.97 -13.78
CA PRO A 2 5.65 -6.04 -14.54
C PRO A 2 5.90 -7.45 -13.96
N GLU A 3 7.11 -7.71 -13.47
CA GLU A 3 7.47 -8.95 -12.79
C GLU A 3 6.66 -9.14 -11.50
N GLU A 4 6.52 -8.10 -10.67
CA GLU A 4 5.77 -8.16 -9.44
C GLU A 4 4.27 -8.37 -9.68
N VAL A 5 3.74 -7.87 -10.80
CA VAL A 5 2.37 -8.17 -11.24
C VAL A 5 2.24 -9.64 -11.65
N ALA A 6 3.23 -10.19 -12.37
CA ALA A 6 3.25 -11.61 -12.72
C ALA A 6 3.34 -12.48 -11.46
N ASN A 7 4.27 -12.20 -10.56
CA ASN A 7 4.45 -12.88 -9.27
C ASN A 7 3.18 -12.81 -8.42
N ALA A 8 2.50 -11.65 -8.37
CA ALA A 8 1.24 -11.51 -7.66
C ALA A 8 0.16 -12.46 -8.20
N ARG A 9 0.08 -12.64 -9.53
CA ARG A 9 -0.87 -13.58 -10.16
C ARG A 9 -0.50 -15.03 -9.90
N GLU A 10 0.76 -15.40 -10.08
CA GLU A 10 1.26 -16.77 -9.90
C GLU A 10 1.09 -17.25 -8.45
N GLN A 11 1.32 -16.37 -7.48
CA GLN A 11 1.20 -16.68 -6.06
C GLN A 11 -0.22 -16.48 -5.50
N GLY A 12 -1.22 -16.19 -6.35
CA GLY A 12 -2.61 -15.99 -5.92
C GLY A 12 -2.84 -14.77 -5.01
N LYS A 13 -1.95 -13.77 -5.07
CA LYS A 13 -2.08 -12.52 -4.32
C LYS A 13 -3.28 -11.72 -4.83
N GLN A 14 -3.81 -10.86 -3.98
CA GLN A 14 -4.87 -9.90 -4.32
C GLN A 14 -4.34 -8.65 -5.04
N GLY A 15 -3.04 -8.41 -4.99
CA GLY A 15 -2.42 -7.28 -5.67
C GLY A 15 -1.03 -6.93 -5.14
N ILE A 16 -0.64 -5.68 -5.35
CA ILE A 16 0.62 -5.11 -4.88
C ILE A 16 0.32 -3.97 -3.91
N LEU A 17 1.01 -3.94 -2.78
CA LEU A 17 1.05 -2.83 -1.85
C LEU A 17 2.38 -2.10 -2.01
N ILE A 18 2.32 -0.83 -2.38
CA ILE A 18 3.48 0.07 -2.33
C ILE A 18 3.39 0.94 -1.09
N MET A 19 4.47 0.96 -0.30
CA MET A 19 4.68 1.94 0.75
C MET A 19 5.68 2.97 0.24
N PHE A 20 5.21 4.17 -0.07
CA PHE A 20 6.07 5.31 -0.34
C PHE A 20 6.59 5.86 0.99
N GLU A 21 7.91 5.95 1.10
CA GLU A 21 8.61 6.37 2.31
C GLU A 21 9.84 7.20 1.99
N MET A 22 10.50 7.69 3.02
CA MET A 22 11.79 8.38 2.98
C MET A 22 12.49 8.07 4.30
N ASP A 23 13.82 8.13 4.34
CA ASP A 23 14.59 7.78 5.54
C ASP A 23 14.29 8.73 6.70
N GLU A 24 14.31 10.04 6.48
CA GLU A 24 14.09 11.06 7.51
C GLU A 24 12.60 11.35 7.75
N CYS A 25 11.80 10.31 8.03
CA CYS A 25 10.35 10.42 8.23
C CYS A 25 9.88 9.80 9.56
N PRO A 26 9.58 10.63 10.59
CA PRO A 26 9.10 10.15 11.89
C PRO A 26 7.83 9.29 11.80
N PHE A 27 6.92 9.60 10.89
CA PHE A 27 5.69 8.82 10.69
C PHE A 27 5.96 7.46 10.04
N CYS A 28 6.98 7.37 9.19
CA CYS A 28 7.42 6.14 8.54
C CYS A 28 8.07 5.22 9.58
N HIS A 29 8.96 5.77 10.41
CA HIS A 29 9.52 5.04 11.55
C HIS A 29 8.45 4.56 12.51
N ARG A 30 7.48 5.41 12.88
CA ARG A 30 6.35 5.01 13.72
C ARG A 30 5.59 3.83 13.09
N MET A 31 5.22 3.91 11.81
CA MET A 31 4.54 2.79 11.14
C MET A 31 5.37 1.51 11.18
N LYS A 32 6.67 1.58 10.89
CA LYS A 32 7.59 0.43 10.94
C LYS A 32 7.69 -0.17 12.34
N GLN A 33 7.78 0.67 13.38
CA GLN A 33 8.02 0.25 14.76
C GLN A 33 6.77 -0.14 15.55
N THR A 34 5.58 0.30 15.15
CA THR A 34 4.35 0.04 15.93
C THR A 34 3.31 -0.79 15.19
N VAL A 35 3.33 -0.79 13.85
CA VAL A 35 2.30 -1.46 13.03
C VAL A 35 2.91 -2.56 12.16
N LEU A 36 3.90 -2.23 11.34
CA LEU A 36 4.47 -3.18 10.38
C LEU A 36 5.42 -4.21 11.02
N ASN A 37 5.86 -3.99 12.26
CA ASN A 37 6.61 -4.98 13.04
C ASN A 37 5.71 -6.06 13.68
N GLN A 38 4.39 -5.89 13.66
CA GLN A 38 3.47 -6.83 14.28
C GLN A 38 3.37 -8.10 13.41
N PRO A 39 3.60 -9.31 13.97
CA PRO A 39 3.63 -10.55 13.18
C PRO A 39 2.34 -10.82 12.39
N GLU A 40 1.19 -10.52 12.99
CA GLU A 40 -0.13 -10.64 12.36
C GLU A 40 -0.30 -9.72 11.14
N VAL A 41 0.25 -8.51 11.19
CA VAL A 41 0.24 -7.56 10.06
C VAL A 41 1.13 -8.09 8.95
N GLN A 42 2.35 -8.53 9.29
CA GLN A 42 3.27 -9.08 8.30
C GLN A 42 2.71 -10.32 7.62
N ALA A 43 2.13 -11.24 8.39
CA ALA A 43 1.51 -12.46 7.88
C ALA A 43 0.37 -12.12 6.91
N TYR A 44 -0.59 -11.29 7.33
CA TYR A 44 -1.73 -10.90 6.51
C TYR A 44 -1.31 -10.22 5.20
N PHE A 45 -0.40 -9.25 5.26
CA PHE A 45 0.01 -8.52 4.06
C PHE A 45 0.92 -9.32 3.14
N ARG A 46 1.76 -10.23 3.67
CA ARG A 46 2.52 -11.18 2.84
C ARG A 46 1.63 -12.23 2.20
N GLU A 47 0.58 -12.67 2.88
CA GLU A 47 -0.38 -13.61 2.32
C GLU A 47 -1.11 -13.00 1.12
N HIS A 48 -1.59 -11.77 1.25
CA HIS A 48 -2.48 -11.16 0.27
C HIS A 48 -1.81 -10.23 -0.76
N PHE A 49 -0.61 -9.70 -0.51
CA PHE A 49 0.01 -8.71 -1.39
C PHE A 49 1.50 -8.96 -1.62
N ILE A 50 1.99 -8.52 -2.77
CA ILE A 50 3.42 -8.23 -2.95
C ILE A 50 3.68 -6.85 -2.36
N ASN A 51 4.58 -6.75 -1.38
CA ASN A 51 4.82 -5.52 -0.62
C ASN A 51 6.14 -4.88 -1.06
N ILE A 52 6.10 -3.63 -1.50
CA ILE A 52 7.25 -2.93 -2.09
C ILE A 52 7.44 -1.57 -1.40
N PRO A 53 8.58 -1.32 -0.74
CA PRO A 53 8.95 0.02 -0.32
C PRO A 53 9.45 0.83 -1.53
N ILE A 54 9.07 2.10 -1.62
CA ILE A 54 9.61 3.05 -2.59
C ILE A 54 10.09 4.27 -1.84
N ASP A 55 11.40 4.54 -1.94
CA ASP A 55 11.98 5.77 -1.43
C ASP A 55 11.63 6.94 -2.36
N ILE A 56 10.92 7.94 -1.85
CA ILE A 56 10.48 9.10 -2.63
C ILE A 56 11.63 10.07 -2.94
N GLU A 57 12.78 9.93 -2.30
CA GLU A 57 14.00 10.70 -2.56
C GLU A 57 15.04 9.90 -3.35
N GLY A 58 14.83 8.59 -3.49
CA GLY A 58 15.77 7.67 -4.13
C GLY A 58 15.86 7.85 -5.64
N ASP A 59 17.09 7.99 -6.13
CA ASP A 59 17.42 8.00 -7.57
C ASP A 59 17.64 6.59 -8.14
N VAL A 60 17.25 5.54 -7.38
CA VAL A 60 17.34 4.14 -7.81
C VAL A 60 16.44 3.93 -9.03
N GLU A 61 17.02 3.39 -10.10
CA GLU A 61 16.30 3.04 -11.32
C GLU A 61 15.31 1.90 -11.08
N MET A 62 14.15 2.02 -11.71
CA MET A 62 13.09 1.02 -11.67
C MET A 62 12.27 1.05 -12.96
N VAL A 63 11.52 -0.04 -13.19
CA VAL A 63 10.56 -0.12 -14.30
C VAL A 63 9.14 0.02 -13.75
N ASP A 64 8.42 1.03 -14.24
CA ASP A 64 7.04 1.32 -13.81
C ASP A 64 6.02 0.29 -14.35
N PHE A 65 4.75 0.44 -13.95
CA PHE A 65 3.67 -0.45 -14.38
C PHE A 65 3.36 -0.40 -15.89
N GLN A 66 3.90 0.58 -16.61
CA GLN A 66 3.78 0.71 -18.07
C GLN A 66 5.02 0.17 -18.80
N GLY A 67 6.01 -0.38 -18.08
CA GLY A 67 7.25 -0.89 -18.68
C GLY A 67 8.27 0.20 -18.99
N ARG A 68 8.10 1.42 -18.49
CA ARG A 68 9.04 2.53 -18.72
C ARG A 68 10.06 2.58 -17.60
N THR A 69 11.32 2.82 -17.96
CA THR A 69 12.39 3.13 -17.01
C THR A 69 12.15 4.48 -16.36
N THR A 70 12.30 4.56 -15.05
CA THR A 70 12.18 5.78 -14.24
C THR A 70 13.00 5.62 -12.96
N THR A 71 13.04 6.63 -12.09
CA THR A 71 13.61 6.51 -10.75
C THR A 71 12.51 6.37 -9.71
N MET A 72 12.81 5.83 -8.53
CA MET A 72 11.86 5.75 -7.41
C MET A 72 11.23 7.11 -7.06
N LYS A 73 12.07 8.16 -7.03
CA LYS A 73 11.65 9.55 -6.84
C LYS A 73 10.67 10.03 -7.91
N ASP A 74 11.00 9.86 -9.19
CA ASP A 74 10.13 10.30 -10.28
C ASP A 74 8.83 9.50 -10.34
N PHE A 75 8.91 8.20 -10.08
CA PHE A 75 7.74 7.34 -9.92
C PHE A 75 6.81 7.88 -8.83
N ALA A 76 7.34 8.15 -7.63
CA ALA A 76 6.55 8.65 -6.51
C ALA A 76 5.96 10.05 -6.76
N VAL A 77 6.79 11.01 -7.15
CA VAL A 77 6.40 12.43 -7.24
C VAL A 77 5.64 12.73 -8.53
N LYS A 78 6.14 12.30 -9.69
CA LYS A 78 5.55 12.66 -10.99
C LYS A 78 4.33 11.79 -11.31
N GLN A 79 4.37 10.48 -11.01
CA GLN A 79 3.27 9.58 -11.38
C GLN A 79 2.17 9.52 -10.31
N TYR A 80 2.54 9.42 -9.02
CA TYR A 80 1.57 9.24 -7.93
C TYR A 80 1.34 10.48 -7.07
N ARG A 81 2.04 11.60 -7.36
CA ARG A 81 1.91 12.87 -6.64
C ARG A 81 2.04 12.71 -5.13
N VAL A 82 3.02 11.90 -4.72
CA VAL A 82 3.36 11.73 -3.31
C VAL A 82 4.08 13.00 -2.85
N ARG A 83 3.52 13.67 -1.85
CA ARG A 83 4.05 14.92 -1.26
C ARG A 83 4.16 14.84 0.27
N ALA A 84 3.81 13.70 0.83
CA ALA A 84 3.84 13.40 2.25
C ALA A 84 4.06 11.90 2.40
N THR A 85 4.72 11.49 3.47
CA THR A 85 5.07 10.11 3.77
C THR A 85 4.61 9.74 5.20
N PRO A 86 4.29 8.46 5.46
CA PRO A 86 4.19 7.38 4.49
C PRO A 86 2.91 7.47 3.64
N VAL A 87 2.94 6.93 2.41
CA VAL A 87 1.72 6.69 1.61
C VAL A 87 1.64 5.22 1.24
N PHE A 88 0.50 4.61 1.52
CA PHE A 88 0.18 3.25 1.11
C PHE A 88 -0.71 3.30 -0.13
N ALA A 89 -0.24 2.69 -1.21
CA ALA A 89 -0.92 2.60 -2.49
C ALA A 89 -1.11 1.15 -2.90
N PHE A 90 -2.34 0.78 -3.23
CA PHE A 90 -2.68 -0.58 -3.66
C PHE A 90 -2.89 -0.64 -5.16
N PHE A 91 -2.43 -1.71 -5.77
CA PHE A 91 -2.61 -2.02 -7.18
C PHE A 91 -3.25 -3.39 -7.30
N ASP A 92 -4.18 -3.56 -8.23
CA ASP A 92 -4.76 -4.88 -8.47
C ASP A 92 -3.76 -5.81 -9.19
N THR A 93 -4.16 -7.07 -9.40
CA THR A 93 -3.35 -8.06 -10.13
C THR A 93 -3.14 -7.73 -11.61
N ASN A 94 -3.62 -6.59 -12.11
CA ASN A 94 -3.31 -6.07 -13.45
C ASN A 94 -2.42 -4.82 -13.39
N GLY A 95 -1.87 -4.48 -12.22
CA GLY A 95 -1.08 -3.26 -12.03
C GLY A 95 -1.92 -1.98 -12.07
N ARG A 96 -3.25 -2.07 -11.95
CA ARG A 96 -4.11 -0.88 -11.95
C ARG A 96 -4.19 -0.28 -10.57
N TYR A 97 -3.93 1.02 -10.48
CA TYR A 97 -3.96 1.74 -9.21
C TYR A 97 -5.37 1.85 -8.61
N ILE A 98 -5.54 1.30 -7.40
CA ILE A 98 -6.77 1.36 -6.63
C ILE A 98 -6.80 2.68 -5.83
N ARG A 99 -7.08 3.80 -6.52
CA ARG A 99 -7.07 5.15 -5.93
C ARG A 99 -7.88 5.29 -4.65
N ARG A 100 -9.00 4.57 -4.53
CA ARG A 100 -9.90 4.58 -3.35
C ARG A 100 -9.32 3.85 -2.13
N ALA A 101 -8.23 3.11 -2.30
CA ALA A 101 -7.50 2.43 -1.23
C ALA A 101 -6.18 3.14 -0.88
N ARG A 102 -5.90 4.32 -1.48
CA ARG A 102 -4.78 5.15 -1.07
C ARG A 102 -4.98 5.60 0.38
N TYR A 103 -3.95 5.41 1.21
CA TYR A 103 -3.90 5.92 2.57
C TYR A 103 -2.65 6.76 2.78
N THR A 104 -2.78 7.95 3.34
CA THR A 104 -1.67 8.88 3.61
C THR A 104 -1.51 9.06 5.12
N GLY A 105 -0.29 8.93 5.61
CA GLY A 105 0.08 9.07 7.01
C GLY A 105 0.13 7.73 7.76
N ALA A 106 0.46 7.80 9.06
CA ALA A 106 0.44 6.64 9.93
C ALA A 106 -0.99 6.24 10.28
N THR A 107 -1.29 4.94 10.32
CA THR A 107 -2.53 4.44 10.90
C THR A 107 -2.51 4.62 12.42
N ARG A 108 -3.70 4.64 13.04
CA ARG A 108 -3.82 4.76 14.50
C ARG A 108 -3.16 3.59 15.20
N ASP A 109 -3.46 2.37 14.73
CA ASP A 109 -3.01 1.10 15.26
C ASP A 109 -2.96 0.02 14.17
N LYS A 110 -2.59 -1.21 14.58
CA LYS A 110 -2.48 -2.37 13.68
C LYS A 110 -3.84 -2.79 13.14
N GLU A 111 -4.89 -2.66 13.92
CA GLU A 111 -6.26 -3.02 13.58
C GLU A 111 -6.79 -2.16 12.42
N GLU A 112 -6.49 -0.86 12.42
CA GLU A 112 -6.84 0.03 11.31
C GLU A 112 -6.08 -0.33 10.02
N PHE A 113 -4.81 -0.73 10.12
CA PHE A 113 -4.03 -1.15 8.95
C PHE A 113 -4.50 -2.50 8.39
N LEU A 114 -4.80 -3.47 9.25
CA LEU A 114 -5.45 -4.73 8.86
C LEU A 114 -6.82 -4.48 8.20
N LEU A 115 -7.58 -3.51 8.72
CA LEU A 115 -8.86 -3.13 8.11
C LEU A 115 -8.69 -2.52 6.71
N LEU A 116 -7.63 -1.75 6.49
CA LEU A 116 -7.28 -1.23 5.16
C LEU A 116 -6.93 -2.36 4.19
N GLY A 117 -6.16 -3.36 4.64
CA GLY A 117 -5.88 -4.56 3.87
C GLY A 117 -7.17 -5.32 3.52
N ARG A 118 -8.06 -5.56 4.49
CA ARG A 118 -9.37 -6.21 4.27
C ARG A 118 -10.24 -5.47 3.28
N TYR A 119 -10.29 -4.14 3.35
CA TYR A 119 -11.03 -3.31 2.41
C TYR A 119 -10.63 -3.54 0.94
N VAL A 120 -9.35 -3.84 0.69
CA VAL A 120 -8.85 -4.18 -0.64
C VAL A 120 -9.15 -5.63 -1.01
N VAL A 121 -8.88 -6.58 -0.11
CA VAL A 121 -9.15 -8.01 -0.32
C VAL A 121 -10.63 -8.29 -0.60
N GLU A 122 -11.54 -7.66 0.16
CA GLU A 122 -12.99 -7.78 -0.02
C GLU A 122 -13.52 -6.98 -1.23
N LYS A 123 -12.66 -6.26 -1.95
CA LYS A 123 -13.02 -5.33 -3.02
C LYS A 123 -14.08 -4.30 -2.62
N ALA A 124 -14.15 -3.96 -1.34
CA ALA A 124 -15.12 -3.01 -0.80
C ALA A 124 -14.95 -1.60 -1.39
N TYR A 125 -13.74 -1.28 -1.89
CA TYR A 125 -13.44 -0.03 -2.60
C TYR A 125 -14.30 0.20 -3.85
N LEU A 126 -14.85 -0.85 -4.45
CA LEU A 126 -15.78 -0.74 -5.58
C LEU A 126 -17.12 -0.12 -5.16
N LYS A 127 -17.53 -0.31 -3.91
CA LYS A 127 -18.84 0.08 -3.39
C LYS A 127 -18.80 1.37 -2.59
N GLU A 128 -17.79 1.53 -1.73
CA GLU A 128 -17.74 2.64 -0.79
C GLU A 128 -16.30 3.14 -0.54
N PRO A 129 -16.10 4.41 -0.11
CA PRO A 129 -14.79 4.88 0.35
C PRO A 129 -14.37 4.24 1.67
N PHE A 130 -13.05 4.15 1.90
CA PHE A 130 -12.49 3.54 3.13
C PHE A 130 -13.02 4.17 4.42
N ALA A 131 -13.24 5.49 4.46
CA ALA A 131 -13.79 6.16 5.64
C ALA A 131 -15.21 5.65 6.02
N ARG A 132 -16.05 5.32 5.03
CA ARG A 132 -17.38 4.75 5.25
C ARG A 132 -17.29 3.29 5.67
N TYR A 133 -16.46 2.50 4.98
CA TYR A 133 -16.14 1.12 5.33
C TYR A 133 -15.66 0.99 6.78
N LYS A 134 -14.70 1.84 7.19
CA LYS A 134 -14.16 1.88 8.55
C LYS A 134 -15.22 2.14 9.60
N ARG A 135 -16.13 3.09 9.36
CA ARG A 135 -17.23 3.39 10.28
C ARG A 135 -18.20 2.22 10.41
N ARG A 136 -18.55 1.58 9.29
CA ARG A 136 -19.46 0.41 9.27
C ARG A 136 -18.87 -0.77 10.04
N MET A 137 -17.59 -1.08 9.84
CA MET A 137 -16.95 -2.22 10.52
C MET A 137 -16.83 -1.97 12.03
N ARG A 138 -16.52 -0.73 12.46
CA ARG A 138 -16.53 -0.34 13.88
C ARG A 138 -17.89 -0.49 14.57
N GLN A 139 -18.99 -0.36 13.84
CA GLN A 139 -20.34 -0.54 14.39
C GLN A 139 -20.72 -2.02 14.47
N ARG A 140 -20.11 -2.89 13.65
CA ARG A 140 -20.37 -4.33 13.63
C ARG A 140 -19.66 -5.05 14.78
N ASP A 141 -18.52 -4.52 15.22
CA ASP A 141 -17.71 -5.09 16.30
C ASP A 141 -18.11 -4.55 17.70
N ARG A 142 -19.23 -3.82 17.80
CA ARG A 142 -19.85 -3.33 19.06
C ARG A 142 -21.13 -4.11 19.34
#